data_AF-U6GPH2-F1
#
_entry.id   AF-U6GPH2-F1
#
_cell.length_a   1.000
_cell.length_b   1.000
_cell.length_c   1.000
_cell.angle_alpha   90.00
_cell.angle_beta   90.00
_cell.angle_gamma   90.00
#
_symmetry.space_group_name_H-M   'P 1'
#
loop_
_entity.id
_entity.type
_entity.pdbx_description
1 polymer ?
#
loop_
_entity_poly.entity_id
_entity_poly.type
_entity_poly.pdbx_seq_one_letter_code
_entity_poly.pdbx_strand_id
1 'polypeptide(L)'
;MKWRQESGPAYHKKPQKNERLEKVRSLLKPASMMTAALEIRGAAELMGRLRENLEEAERLLHEGGTPEEMDAPLDAAVACVQTLHLEIIQHAYAIAQDSQVISLYPLLDADHPNPVAEIESLATFQESTVGPFLQSLLAVYSLSETLSARSKTILGELMESQLFAPGDEGGGLHSTTTKVNSLLSTVAAQQYVEQVAKGLVAGSLSGLKVTMLAERETKRARLELALDVVRMHLKQSQMALQNTSDDWKGGASAKKKRAILRGIDKAIQGVSSKVSELSARTRNLRESQTLRDIFAICCASEEVEDEASGELEKLLEVLTEFEPRVENLNEVGKQDMEELADKYREYFARKHQVTQRAYYGVQERVENIIEKGKFPSATTMQRHHGSVAQSILEIVNQTVKKSEEEMTFAASALRELKSVDKLSTATVVLEGLKVMANSLVRLKEEALLQLLSLHLVNILQHDIEHMAMQEAALASDPDYPHVEQQKMHLLQSKFKAAKGKAESAGTLQEMTAAAIAMRTFHAQMEGLLYEQRRER
;
A
#
# COMPACT_ATOMS: atom_id res chain seq x y z
N MET A 1 -97.07 4.83 45.33
CA MET A 1 -96.05 3.82 45.66
C MET A 1 -95.81 2.92 44.46
N LYS A 2 -94.69 3.11 43.75
CA LYS A 2 -94.03 2.12 42.89
C LYS A 2 -92.62 2.64 42.60
N TRP A 3 -91.64 1.92 43.12
CA TRP A 3 -90.22 2.17 42.95
C TRP A 3 -89.80 1.89 41.50
N ARG A 4 -88.98 2.77 40.93
CA ARG A 4 -88.14 2.49 39.75
C ARG A 4 -86.67 2.62 40.17
N GLN A 5 -86.02 1.48 40.22
CA GLN A 5 -84.58 1.20 40.08
C GLN A 5 -84.56 -0.02 39.14
N GLU A 6 -83.65 -0.26 38.21
CA GLU A 6 -82.33 0.30 37.95
C GLU A 6 -81.93 -0.12 36.53
N SER A 7 -81.17 0.74 35.86
CA SER A 7 -80.35 0.38 34.71
C SER A 7 -79.17 -0.45 35.21
N GLY A 8 -78.97 -1.65 34.65
CA GLY A 8 -77.71 -2.39 34.79
C GLY A 8 -76.93 -2.35 33.48
N PRO A 9 -75.68 -1.86 33.45
CA PRO A 9 -74.83 -1.89 32.26
C PRO A 9 -74.27 -3.29 32.02
N ALA A 10 -74.13 -3.65 30.75
CA ALA A 10 -73.41 -4.83 30.30
C ALA A 10 -71.95 -4.76 30.78
N TYR A 11 -71.56 -5.71 31.63
CA TYR A 11 -70.16 -5.91 32.02
C TYR A 11 -69.37 -6.38 30.80
N HIS A 12 -68.56 -5.49 30.20
CA HIS A 12 -67.44 -5.89 29.35
C HIS A 12 -66.43 -6.65 30.23
N LYS A 13 -66.37 -7.98 30.08
CA LYS A 13 -65.27 -8.81 30.62
C LYS A 13 -63.96 -8.29 30.03
N LYS A 14 -63.03 -7.85 30.87
CA LYS A 14 -61.64 -7.62 30.49
C LYS A 14 -61.04 -8.95 30.00
N PRO A 15 -60.28 -8.99 28.90
CA PRO A 15 -59.59 -10.21 28.48
C PRO A 15 -58.62 -10.66 29.57
N GLN A 16 -58.64 -11.95 29.92
CA GLN A 16 -57.62 -12.57 30.75
C GLN A 16 -56.31 -12.50 29.98
N LYS A 17 -55.37 -11.65 30.44
CA LYS A 17 -54.01 -11.62 29.90
C LYS A 17 -53.32 -12.94 30.25
N ASN A 18 -53.02 -13.78 29.25
CA ASN A 18 -52.14 -14.93 29.44
C ASN A 18 -50.69 -14.44 29.40
N GLU A 19 -50.02 -14.48 30.56
CA GLU A 19 -48.66 -13.95 30.74
C GLU A 19 -47.62 -14.69 29.88
N ARG A 20 -47.80 -15.98 29.62
CA ARG A 20 -46.87 -16.79 28.81
C ARG A 20 -46.96 -16.40 27.33
N LEU A 21 -48.17 -16.23 26.79
CA LEU A 21 -48.39 -15.80 25.42
C LEU A 21 -47.75 -14.42 25.16
N GLU A 22 -47.93 -13.47 26.09
CA GLU A 22 -47.30 -12.15 25.99
C GLU A 22 -45.76 -12.22 26.06
N LYS A 23 -45.21 -13.10 26.90
CA LYS A 23 -43.77 -13.37 26.96
C LYS A 23 -43.23 -13.89 25.63
N VAL A 24 -43.85 -14.93 25.04
CA VAL A 24 -43.39 -15.48 23.75
C VAL A 24 -43.62 -14.49 22.60
N ARG A 25 -44.72 -13.74 22.62
CA ARG A 25 -44.99 -12.66 21.65
C ARG A 25 -43.91 -11.59 21.66
N SER A 26 -43.36 -11.27 22.84
CA SER A 26 -42.29 -10.29 22.96
C SER A 26 -40.98 -10.70 22.23
N LEU A 27 -40.79 -12.00 21.96
CA LEU A 27 -39.62 -12.54 21.24
C LEU A 27 -39.67 -12.28 19.73
N LEU A 28 -40.85 -11.97 19.18
CA LEU A 28 -41.04 -11.79 17.73
C LEU A 28 -40.20 -10.64 17.18
N LYS A 29 -40.09 -9.52 17.92
CA LYS A 29 -39.32 -8.35 17.48
C LYS A 29 -37.81 -8.65 17.45
N PRO A 30 -37.19 -9.16 18.54
CA PRO A 30 -35.79 -9.62 18.49
C PRO A 30 -35.53 -10.65 17.39
N ALA A 31 -36.38 -11.66 17.21
CA ALA A 31 -36.22 -12.68 16.18
C ALA A 31 -36.33 -12.09 14.74
N SER A 32 -37.21 -11.10 14.54
CA SER A 32 -37.29 -10.39 13.27
C SER A 32 -36.03 -9.57 12.98
N MET A 33 -35.42 -8.96 14.00
CA MET A 33 -34.15 -8.24 13.85
C MET A 33 -33.00 -9.18 13.53
N MET A 34 -32.93 -10.35 14.18
CA MET A 34 -31.96 -11.41 13.84
C MET A 34 -32.09 -11.87 12.39
N THR A 35 -33.32 -12.07 11.92
CA THR A 35 -33.58 -12.54 10.56
C THR A 35 -33.14 -11.50 9.52
N ALA A 36 -33.38 -10.22 9.80
CA ALA A 36 -32.91 -9.13 8.97
C ALA A 36 -31.38 -9.01 8.93
N ALA A 37 -30.69 -9.35 10.04
CA ALA A 37 -29.22 -9.34 10.10
C ALA A 37 -28.55 -10.45 9.28
N LEU A 38 -29.26 -11.55 9.03
CA LEU A 38 -28.69 -12.75 8.42
C LEU A 38 -28.85 -12.81 6.90
N GLU A 39 -29.96 -12.31 6.36
CA GLU A 39 -30.36 -12.55 4.95
C GLU A 39 -30.29 -14.04 4.51
N ILE A 40 -30.32 -14.99 5.46
CA ILE A 40 -30.26 -16.44 5.18
C ILE A 40 -31.67 -16.98 4.91
N ARG A 41 -31.80 -17.85 3.90
CA ARG A 41 -33.07 -18.46 3.49
C ARG A 41 -33.78 -19.24 4.62
N GLY A 42 -33.04 -19.95 5.47
CA GLY A 42 -33.58 -20.70 6.63
C GLY A 42 -34.18 -19.81 7.72
N ALA A 43 -33.61 -18.62 7.94
CA ALA A 43 -34.09 -17.68 8.96
C ALA A 43 -35.50 -17.14 8.63
N ALA A 44 -35.80 -16.91 7.35
CA ALA A 44 -37.13 -16.46 6.91
C ALA A 44 -38.21 -17.54 7.11
N GLU A 45 -37.87 -18.82 6.87
CA GLU A 45 -38.76 -19.95 7.10
C GLU A 45 -39.06 -20.15 8.60
N LEU A 46 -38.04 -20.04 9.46
CA LEU A 46 -38.19 -20.09 10.92
C LEU A 46 -39.07 -18.95 11.45
N MET A 47 -38.94 -17.74 10.90
CA MET A 47 -39.82 -16.62 11.23
C MET A 47 -41.27 -16.81 10.78
N GLY A 48 -41.48 -17.44 9.62
CA GLY A 48 -42.82 -17.82 9.15
C GLY A 48 -43.49 -18.77 10.15
N ARG A 49 -42.79 -19.85 10.51
CA ARG A 49 -43.27 -20.84 11.50
C ARG A 49 -43.49 -20.23 12.89
N LEU A 50 -42.63 -19.30 13.32
CA LEU A 50 -42.83 -18.57 14.58
C LEU A 50 -44.16 -17.80 14.59
N ARG A 51 -44.50 -17.10 13.50
CA ARG A 51 -45.76 -16.37 13.36
C ARG A 51 -46.97 -17.29 13.35
N GLU A 52 -46.91 -18.38 12.57
CA GLU A 52 -47.99 -19.39 12.51
C GLU A 52 -48.29 -19.98 13.89
N ASN A 53 -47.26 -20.35 14.67
CA ASN A 53 -47.44 -20.89 16.01
C ASN A 53 -47.99 -19.86 17.01
N LEU A 54 -47.62 -18.58 16.87
CA LEU A 54 -48.18 -17.51 17.70
C LEU A 54 -49.65 -17.22 17.34
N GLU A 55 -50.00 -17.22 16.06
CA GLU A 55 -51.38 -17.07 15.57
C GLU A 55 -52.28 -18.21 16.05
N GLU A 56 -51.76 -19.45 16.05
CA GLU A 56 -52.44 -20.62 16.61
C GLU A 56 -52.74 -20.46 18.10
N ALA A 57 -51.75 -20.05 18.89
CA ALA A 57 -51.91 -19.82 20.33
C ALA A 57 -52.86 -18.65 20.62
N GLU A 58 -52.85 -17.59 19.80
CA GLU A 58 -53.81 -16.48 19.90
C GLU A 58 -55.24 -16.94 19.60
N ARG A 59 -55.43 -17.78 18.56
CA ARG A 59 -56.75 -18.34 18.22
C ARG A 59 -57.31 -19.18 19.37
N LEU A 60 -56.52 -20.07 19.94
CA LEU A 60 -56.91 -20.91 21.08
C LEU A 60 -57.33 -20.07 22.31
N LEU A 61 -56.65 -18.94 22.57
CA LEU A 61 -57.04 -18.01 23.64
C LEU A 61 -58.41 -17.37 23.37
N HIS A 62 -58.71 -17.02 22.11
CA HIS A 62 -60.00 -16.40 21.73
C HIS A 62 -61.15 -17.41 21.74
N GLU A 63 -60.86 -18.66 21.42
CA GLU A 63 -61.83 -19.77 21.42
C GLU A 63 -62.10 -20.34 22.81
N GLY A 64 -61.38 -19.87 23.84
CA GLY A 64 -61.57 -20.30 25.23
C GLY A 64 -60.87 -21.62 25.56
N GLY A 65 -59.82 -21.97 24.83
CA GLY A 65 -58.98 -23.15 25.07
C GLY A 65 -58.30 -23.12 26.42
N THR A 66 -57.92 -24.30 26.92
CA THR A 66 -57.22 -24.44 28.20
C THR A 66 -55.76 -24.02 28.09
N PRO A 67 -55.11 -23.62 29.20
CA PRO A 67 -53.68 -23.33 29.20
C PRO A 67 -52.82 -24.47 28.64
N GLU A 68 -53.20 -25.73 28.89
CA GLU A 68 -52.48 -26.90 28.38
C GLU A 68 -52.59 -27.05 26.86
N GLU A 69 -53.71 -26.65 26.26
CA GLU A 69 -53.90 -26.67 24.79
C GLU A 69 -53.02 -25.61 24.10
N MET A 70 -52.73 -24.51 24.80
CA MET A 70 -51.86 -23.44 24.32
C MET A 70 -50.36 -23.73 24.47
N ASP A 71 -49.97 -24.69 25.30
CA ASP A 71 -48.55 -24.94 25.61
C ASP A 71 -47.78 -25.47 24.40
N ALA A 72 -48.36 -26.40 23.62
CA ALA A 72 -47.73 -26.98 22.45
C ALA A 72 -47.35 -25.94 21.36
N PRO A 73 -48.25 -25.04 20.91
CA PRO A 73 -47.88 -23.99 19.95
C PRO A 73 -46.90 -22.97 20.54
N LEU A 74 -46.99 -22.64 21.83
CA LEU A 74 -46.02 -21.74 22.48
C LEU A 74 -44.62 -22.37 22.56
N ASP A 75 -44.51 -23.66 22.84
CA ASP A 75 -43.23 -24.38 22.85
C ASP A 75 -42.64 -24.48 21.43
N ALA A 76 -43.47 -24.71 20.41
CA ALA A 76 -43.04 -24.70 19.03
C ALA A 76 -42.52 -23.32 18.58
N ALA A 77 -43.16 -22.23 19.03
CA ALA A 77 -42.69 -20.86 18.81
C ALA A 77 -41.32 -20.63 19.45
N VAL A 78 -41.14 -21.02 20.72
CA VAL A 78 -39.84 -20.92 21.42
C VAL A 78 -38.76 -21.76 20.73
N ALA A 79 -39.08 -22.96 20.24
CA ALA A 79 -38.14 -23.80 19.50
C ALA A 79 -37.68 -23.15 18.17
N CYS A 80 -38.57 -22.46 17.45
CA CYS A 80 -38.20 -21.71 16.24
C CYS A 80 -37.17 -20.61 16.56
N VAL A 81 -37.40 -19.89 17.66
CA VAL A 81 -36.51 -18.85 18.15
C VAL A 81 -35.14 -19.40 18.57
N GLN A 82 -35.12 -20.52 19.30
CA GLN A 82 -33.88 -21.20 19.68
C GLN A 82 -33.09 -21.70 18.47
N THR A 83 -33.79 -22.21 17.44
CA THR A 83 -33.15 -22.64 16.20
C THR A 83 -32.54 -21.45 15.45
N LEU A 84 -33.27 -20.34 15.34
CA LEU A 84 -32.78 -19.10 14.73
C LEU A 84 -31.52 -18.57 15.45
N HIS A 85 -31.50 -18.64 16.77
CA HIS A 85 -30.35 -18.27 17.60
C HIS A 85 -29.12 -19.16 17.37
N LEU A 86 -29.32 -20.47 17.17
CA LEU A 86 -28.21 -21.35 16.83
C LEU A 86 -27.69 -21.10 15.40
N GLU A 87 -28.59 -20.88 14.45
CA GLU A 87 -28.21 -20.55 13.05
C GLU A 87 -27.41 -19.24 12.97
N ILE A 88 -27.81 -18.19 13.70
CA ILE A 88 -27.09 -16.90 13.68
C ILE A 88 -25.68 -17.04 14.25
N ILE A 89 -25.51 -17.84 15.30
CA ILE A 89 -24.22 -18.10 15.92
C ILE A 89 -23.32 -18.89 14.97
N GLN A 90 -23.85 -19.90 14.28
CA GLN A 90 -23.11 -20.67 13.28
C GLN A 90 -22.68 -19.80 12.09
N HIS A 91 -23.56 -18.91 11.62
CA HIS A 91 -23.22 -17.99 10.54
C HIS A 91 -22.15 -16.97 10.96
N ALA A 92 -22.28 -16.41 12.17
CA ALA A 92 -21.27 -15.53 12.75
C ALA A 92 -19.90 -16.23 12.87
N TYR A 93 -19.88 -17.51 13.23
CA TYR A 93 -18.67 -18.31 13.24
C TYR A 93 -18.01 -18.38 11.85
N ALA A 94 -18.77 -18.68 10.80
CA ALA A 94 -18.25 -18.72 9.43
C ALA A 94 -17.69 -17.36 8.99
N ILE A 95 -18.42 -16.27 9.23
CA ILE A 95 -17.98 -14.90 8.87
C ILE A 95 -16.71 -14.50 9.63
N ALA A 96 -16.61 -14.84 10.91
CA ALA A 96 -15.45 -14.48 11.72
C ALA A 96 -14.18 -15.24 11.30
N GLN A 97 -14.28 -16.45 10.75
CA GLN A 97 -13.13 -17.20 10.24
C GLN A 97 -12.45 -16.51 9.04
N ASP A 98 -13.23 -15.78 8.24
CA ASP A 98 -12.74 -15.01 7.11
C ASP A 98 -12.11 -13.67 7.53
N SER A 99 -12.31 -13.23 8.78
CA SER A 99 -11.73 -11.99 9.33
C SER A 99 -10.30 -12.19 9.81
N GLN A 100 -9.36 -12.12 8.86
CA GLN A 100 -7.93 -12.27 9.13
C GLN A 100 -7.18 -10.95 9.02
N VAL A 101 -6.07 -10.83 9.74
CA VAL A 101 -5.14 -9.71 9.57
C VAL A 101 -4.70 -9.65 8.10
N ILE A 102 -4.68 -8.45 7.53
CA ILE A 102 -4.34 -8.25 6.12
C ILE A 102 -2.99 -8.87 5.78
N SER A 103 -2.89 -9.43 4.58
CA SER A 103 -1.61 -9.89 4.06
C SER A 103 -0.75 -8.71 3.62
N LEU A 104 0.53 -8.75 4.01
CA LEU A 104 1.55 -7.82 3.55
C LEU A 104 2.35 -8.39 2.37
N TYR A 105 2.03 -9.60 1.92
CA TYR A 105 2.62 -10.17 0.70
C TYR A 105 2.19 -9.33 -0.52
N PRO A 106 3.08 -9.02 -1.47
CA PRO A 106 4.46 -9.50 -1.62
C PRO A 106 5.57 -8.61 -0.99
N LEU A 107 5.21 -7.62 -0.16
CA LEU A 107 6.19 -6.77 0.51
C LEU A 107 6.90 -7.53 1.64
N LEU A 108 6.16 -8.30 2.43
CA LEU A 108 6.70 -9.17 3.48
C LEU A 108 6.14 -10.59 3.34
N ASP A 109 6.90 -11.57 3.80
CA ASP A 109 6.42 -12.95 3.87
C ASP A 109 5.25 -13.08 4.85
N ALA A 110 4.35 -14.04 4.60
CA ALA A 110 3.16 -14.25 5.43
C ALA A 110 3.51 -14.52 6.91
N ASP A 111 4.65 -15.16 7.16
CA ASP A 111 5.09 -15.56 8.51
C ASP A 111 6.16 -14.62 9.09
N HIS A 112 6.27 -13.38 8.59
CA HIS A 112 7.29 -12.45 9.06
C HIS A 112 7.09 -12.14 10.57
N PRO A 113 8.11 -12.34 11.43
CA PRO A 113 7.91 -12.32 12.88
C PRO A 113 7.65 -10.93 13.46
N ASN A 114 8.10 -9.87 12.79
CA ASN A 114 7.83 -8.49 13.19
C ASN A 114 7.56 -7.60 11.97
N PRO A 115 6.35 -7.65 11.38
CA PRO A 115 6.04 -6.91 10.17
C PRO A 115 6.07 -5.39 10.35
N VAL A 116 5.68 -4.90 11.53
CA VAL A 116 5.65 -3.46 11.84
C VAL A 116 7.05 -2.86 11.81
N ALA A 117 8.00 -3.45 12.57
CA ALA A 117 9.36 -2.93 12.60
C ALA A 117 10.05 -2.99 11.23
N GLU A 118 9.71 -3.98 10.41
CA GLU A 118 10.24 -4.08 9.06
C GLU A 118 9.66 -3.02 8.12
N ILE A 119 8.36 -2.74 8.17
CA ILE A 119 7.80 -1.63 7.38
C ILE A 119 8.37 -0.28 7.85
N GLU A 120 8.56 -0.09 9.16
CA GLU A 120 9.22 1.10 9.71
C GLU A 120 10.68 1.23 9.23
N SER A 121 11.43 0.12 9.20
CA SER A 121 12.80 0.11 8.67
C SER A 121 12.79 0.53 7.19
N LEU A 122 11.89 -0.03 6.38
CA LEU A 122 11.73 0.33 4.97
C LEU A 122 11.36 1.80 4.76
N ALA A 123 10.59 2.41 5.66
CA ALA A 123 10.22 3.81 5.59
C ALA A 123 11.42 4.74 5.77
N THR A 124 12.50 4.28 6.42
CA THR A 124 13.75 5.04 6.55
C THR A 124 14.59 5.05 5.28
N PHE A 125 14.38 4.11 4.35
CA PHE A 125 15.18 4.02 3.12
C PHE A 125 14.82 5.08 2.07
N GLN A 126 13.61 5.68 2.11
CA GLN A 126 13.20 6.78 1.22
C GLN A 126 12.05 7.63 1.75
N GLU A 127 12.30 8.92 1.99
CA GLU A 127 11.32 9.82 2.61
C GLU A 127 10.26 10.41 1.67
N SER A 128 10.58 10.73 0.41
CA SER A 128 9.74 11.67 -0.35
C SER A 128 8.53 11.05 -1.07
N THR A 129 8.58 9.79 -1.49
CA THR A 129 7.50 9.18 -2.30
C THR A 129 7.07 7.79 -1.84
N VAL A 130 7.99 6.95 -1.37
CA VAL A 130 7.64 5.61 -0.84
C VAL A 130 7.17 5.71 0.62
N GLY A 131 7.77 6.60 1.42
CA GLY A 131 7.41 6.83 2.81
C GLY A 131 5.90 6.99 3.07
N PRO A 132 5.18 7.86 2.32
CA PRO A 132 3.73 7.99 2.45
C PRO A 132 2.93 6.69 2.25
N PHE A 133 3.34 5.82 1.31
CA PHE A 133 2.69 4.52 1.15
C PHE A 133 2.91 3.63 2.38
N LEU A 134 4.15 3.54 2.87
CA LEU A 134 4.52 2.70 4.01
C LEU A 134 3.87 3.18 5.32
N GLN A 135 3.83 4.50 5.55
CA GLN A 135 3.14 5.09 6.70
C GLN A 135 1.65 4.81 6.69
N SER A 136 1.01 4.95 5.52
CA SER A 136 -0.41 4.60 5.39
C SER A 136 -0.63 3.11 5.62
N LEU A 137 0.25 2.25 5.09
CA LEU A 137 0.18 0.79 5.23
C LEU A 137 0.32 0.34 6.69
N LEU A 138 1.24 0.94 7.45
CA LEU A 138 1.38 0.68 8.89
C LEU A 138 0.07 0.93 9.64
N ALA A 139 -0.55 2.08 9.40
CA ALA A 139 -1.81 2.43 10.05
C ALA A 139 -2.97 1.51 9.62
N VAL A 140 -3.02 1.10 8.35
CA VAL A 140 -3.99 0.13 7.83
C VAL A 140 -3.77 -1.25 8.46
N TYR A 141 -2.52 -1.68 8.63
CA TYR A 141 -2.15 -2.95 9.27
C TYR A 141 -2.55 -2.98 10.75
N SER A 142 -2.20 -1.96 11.53
CA SER A 142 -2.58 -1.88 12.95
C SER A 142 -4.10 -1.81 13.14
N LEU A 143 -4.83 -1.14 12.24
CA LEU A 143 -6.29 -1.16 12.24
C LEU A 143 -6.82 -2.56 11.99
N SER A 144 -6.27 -3.28 11.00
CA SER A 144 -6.63 -4.66 10.70
C SER A 144 -6.38 -5.61 11.89
N GLU A 145 -5.26 -5.45 12.62
CA GLU A 145 -5.01 -6.21 13.84
C GLU A 145 -6.08 -5.97 14.90
N THR A 146 -6.47 -4.70 15.08
CA THR A 146 -7.53 -4.29 16.01
C THR A 146 -8.88 -4.88 15.62
N LEU A 147 -9.23 -4.84 14.34
CA LEU A 147 -10.48 -5.39 13.82
C LEU A 147 -10.52 -6.91 13.93
N SER A 148 -9.44 -7.61 13.57
CA SER A 148 -9.35 -9.06 13.71
C SER A 148 -9.44 -9.50 15.17
N ALA A 149 -8.79 -8.77 16.09
CA ALA A 149 -8.92 -9.01 17.53
C ALA A 149 -10.37 -8.79 18.01
N ARG A 150 -11.02 -7.71 17.56
CA ARG A 150 -12.44 -7.43 17.88
C ARG A 150 -13.37 -8.53 17.35
N SER A 151 -13.18 -9.00 16.12
CA SER A 151 -13.94 -10.13 15.56
C SER A 151 -13.81 -11.40 16.42
N LYS A 152 -12.59 -11.73 16.89
CA LYS A 152 -12.35 -12.88 17.76
C LYS A 152 -13.04 -12.73 19.12
N THR A 153 -13.00 -11.55 19.72
CA THR A 153 -13.68 -11.26 20.99
C THR A 153 -15.19 -11.42 20.86
N ILE A 154 -15.80 -10.79 19.83
CA ILE A 154 -17.24 -10.91 19.56
C ILE A 154 -17.64 -12.37 19.34
N LEU A 155 -16.83 -13.13 18.59
CA LEU A 155 -17.09 -14.53 18.36
C LEU A 155 -17.05 -15.34 19.66
N GLY A 156 -16.06 -15.12 20.53
CA GLY A 156 -15.98 -15.77 21.84
C GLY A 156 -17.23 -15.50 22.69
N GLU A 157 -17.67 -14.25 22.73
CA GLU A 157 -18.89 -13.84 23.45
C GLU A 157 -20.18 -14.43 22.86
N LEU A 158 -20.21 -14.68 21.54
CA LEU A 158 -21.32 -15.35 20.88
C LEU A 158 -21.35 -16.85 21.17
N MET A 159 -20.18 -17.50 21.24
CA MET A 159 -20.06 -18.91 21.62
C MET A 159 -20.52 -19.14 23.07
N GLU A 160 -20.19 -18.22 23.98
CA GLU A 160 -20.63 -18.29 25.39
C GLU A 160 -22.15 -18.13 25.54
N SER A 161 -22.81 -17.41 24.62
CA SER A 161 -24.26 -17.21 24.61
C SER A 161 -25.07 -18.30 23.89
N GLN A 162 -24.47 -19.45 23.53
CA GLN A 162 -25.18 -20.51 22.79
C GLN A 162 -26.40 -21.10 23.52
N LEU A 163 -26.46 -21.00 24.85
CA LEU A 163 -27.55 -21.54 25.66
C LEU A 163 -28.27 -20.40 26.39
N PHE A 164 -29.59 -20.31 26.23
CA PHE A 164 -30.42 -19.40 27.02
C PHE A 164 -30.59 -19.91 28.45
N ALA A 165 -30.58 -19.00 29.42
CA ALA A 165 -31.17 -19.29 30.72
C ALA A 165 -32.70 -19.42 30.53
N PRO A 166 -33.36 -20.42 31.12
CA PRO A 166 -34.81 -20.57 31.01
C PRO A 166 -35.54 -19.31 31.47
N GLY A 167 -36.33 -18.68 30.59
CA GLY A 167 -37.10 -17.47 30.88
C GLY A 167 -36.41 -16.14 30.57
N ASP A 168 -35.19 -16.15 29.99
CA ASP A 168 -34.46 -14.96 29.51
C ASP A 168 -34.18 -15.02 27.99
N GLU A 169 -35.05 -15.70 27.23
CA GLU A 169 -34.87 -15.87 25.79
C GLU A 169 -34.85 -14.52 25.07
N GLY A 170 -35.66 -13.56 25.54
CA GLY A 170 -35.76 -12.21 24.97
C GLY A 170 -34.50 -11.37 25.15
N GLY A 171 -33.88 -11.42 26.33
CA GLY A 171 -32.61 -10.74 26.60
C GLY A 171 -31.47 -11.33 25.80
N GLY A 172 -31.37 -12.67 25.79
CA GLY A 172 -30.35 -13.38 25.02
C GLY A 172 -30.44 -13.15 23.51
N LEU A 173 -31.64 -13.14 22.93
CA LEU A 173 -31.86 -12.81 21.50
C LEU A 173 -31.39 -11.40 21.16
N HIS A 174 -31.75 -10.43 21.99
CA HIS A 174 -31.37 -9.05 21.75
C HIS A 174 -29.86 -8.88 21.80
N SER A 175 -29.20 -9.40 22.84
CA SER A 175 -27.74 -9.38 22.98
C SER A 175 -27.04 -10.04 21.79
N THR A 176 -27.52 -11.21 21.36
CA THR A 176 -26.92 -11.96 20.24
C THR A 176 -27.06 -11.21 18.91
N THR A 177 -28.22 -10.61 18.65
CA THR A 177 -28.43 -9.78 17.45
C THR A 177 -27.45 -8.61 17.40
N THR A 178 -27.27 -7.91 18.53
CA THR A 178 -26.38 -6.76 18.63
C THR A 178 -24.91 -7.15 18.42
N LYS A 179 -24.49 -8.28 18.98
CA LYS A 179 -23.15 -8.84 18.78
C LYS A 179 -22.92 -9.24 17.32
N VAL A 180 -23.88 -9.89 16.67
CA VAL A 180 -23.77 -10.29 15.25
C VAL A 180 -23.69 -9.07 14.34
N ASN A 181 -24.52 -8.05 14.55
CA ASN A 181 -24.42 -6.80 13.79
C ASN A 181 -23.04 -6.13 13.98
N SER A 182 -22.51 -6.14 15.19
CA SER A 182 -21.17 -5.62 15.47
C SER A 182 -20.07 -6.43 14.77
N LEU A 183 -20.23 -7.75 14.68
CA LEU A 183 -19.32 -8.61 13.91
C LEU A 183 -19.38 -8.27 12.42
N LEU A 184 -20.58 -8.16 11.85
CA LEU A 184 -20.77 -7.81 10.43
C LEU A 184 -20.15 -6.46 10.09
N SER A 185 -20.37 -5.43 10.91
CA SER A 185 -19.71 -4.12 10.74
C SER A 185 -18.18 -4.24 10.82
N THR A 186 -17.66 -5.02 11.76
CA THR A 186 -16.20 -5.24 11.89
C THR A 186 -15.63 -5.95 10.67
N VAL A 187 -16.32 -6.95 10.12
CA VAL A 187 -15.87 -7.67 8.92
C VAL A 187 -15.97 -6.80 7.67
N ALA A 188 -17.03 -6.00 7.52
CA ALA A 188 -17.12 -5.05 6.42
C ALA A 188 -15.97 -4.03 6.46
N ALA A 189 -15.62 -3.53 7.65
CA ALA A 189 -14.45 -2.68 7.84
C ALA A 189 -13.14 -3.42 7.48
N GLN A 190 -13.00 -4.70 7.86
CA GLN A 190 -11.84 -5.52 7.52
C GLN A 190 -11.66 -5.69 6.01
N GLN A 191 -12.74 -5.97 5.27
CA GLN A 191 -12.73 -6.09 3.82
C GLN A 191 -12.30 -4.79 3.13
N TYR A 192 -12.79 -3.66 3.62
CA TYR A 192 -12.39 -2.34 3.13
C TYR A 192 -10.90 -2.08 3.38
N VAL A 193 -10.42 -2.36 4.59
CA VAL A 193 -9.00 -2.23 4.98
C VAL A 193 -8.11 -3.13 4.10
N GLU A 194 -8.55 -4.34 3.77
CA GLU A 194 -7.84 -5.24 2.85
C GLU A 194 -7.75 -4.68 1.42
N GLN A 195 -8.82 -4.06 0.92
CA GLN A 195 -8.81 -3.41 -0.40
C GLN A 195 -7.80 -2.26 -0.45
N VAL A 196 -7.78 -1.41 0.57
CA VAL A 196 -6.81 -0.30 0.68
C VAL A 196 -5.38 -0.85 0.79
N ALA A 197 -5.18 -1.90 1.61
CA ALA A 197 -3.89 -2.54 1.80
C ALA A 197 -3.28 -3.06 0.49
N LYS A 198 -4.08 -3.70 -0.38
CA LYS A 198 -3.60 -4.21 -1.68
C LYS A 198 -2.95 -3.12 -2.53
N GLY A 199 -3.58 -1.94 -2.60
CA GLY A 199 -3.03 -0.78 -3.32
C GLY A 199 -1.76 -0.24 -2.67
N LEU A 200 -1.73 -0.17 -1.34
CA LEU A 200 -0.57 0.32 -0.60
C LEU A 200 0.64 -0.62 -0.69
N VAL A 201 0.43 -1.94 -0.58
CA VAL A 201 1.48 -2.97 -0.72
C VAL A 201 2.06 -2.95 -2.13
N ALA A 202 1.22 -2.96 -3.17
CA ALA A 202 1.67 -2.92 -4.55
C ALA A 202 2.42 -1.62 -4.88
N GLY A 203 1.94 -0.49 -4.34
CA GLY A 203 2.57 0.81 -4.48
C GLY A 203 3.94 0.86 -3.81
N SER A 204 4.04 0.47 -2.54
CA SER A 204 5.30 0.38 -1.78
C SER A 204 6.34 -0.48 -2.50
N LEU A 205 5.96 -1.69 -2.93
CA LEU A 205 6.87 -2.58 -3.65
C LEU A 205 7.36 -1.96 -4.97
N SER A 206 6.45 -1.34 -5.73
CA SER A 206 6.80 -0.70 -7.00
C SER A 206 7.75 0.48 -6.80
N GLY A 207 7.52 1.29 -5.76
CA GLY A 207 8.39 2.40 -5.38
C GLY A 207 9.79 1.93 -5.01
N LEU A 208 9.90 0.97 -4.08
CA LEU A 208 11.19 0.37 -3.69
C LEU A 208 11.92 -0.23 -4.91
N LYS A 209 11.20 -0.89 -5.81
CA LYS A 209 11.78 -1.44 -7.04
C LYS A 209 12.35 -0.36 -7.96
N VAL A 210 11.65 0.75 -8.16
CA VAL A 210 12.13 1.88 -8.97
C VAL A 210 13.45 2.43 -8.42
N THR A 211 13.51 2.59 -7.10
CA THR A 211 14.70 3.08 -6.38
C THR A 211 15.88 2.13 -6.50
N MET A 212 15.66 0.84 -6.22
CA MET A 212 16.70 -0.16 -6.34
C MET A 212 17.22 -0.25 -7.78
N LEU A 213 16.33 -0.17 -8.77
CA LEU A 213 16.71 -0.12 -10.19
C LEU A 213 17.54 1.13 -10.52
N ALA A 214 17.21 2.29 -9.97
CA ALA A 214 17.98 3.52 -10.17
C ALA A 214 19.39 3.38 -9.60
N GLU A 215 19.52 2.90 -8.37
CA GLU A 215 20.82 2.67 -7.73
C GLU A 215 21.69 1.70 -8.53
N ARG A 216 21.15 0.54 -8.92
CA ARG A 216 21.87 -0.46 -9.73
C ARG A 216 22.32 0.11 -11.07
N GLU A 217 21.45 0.89 -11.71
CA GLU A 217 21.75 1.51 -13.00
C GLU A 217 22.85 2.57 -12.90
N THR A 218 22.85 3.38 -11.84
CA THR A 218 23.92 4.35 -11.55
C THR A 218 25.26 3.65 -11.33
N LYS A 219 25.28 2.61 -10.49
CA LYS A 219 26.51 1.85 -10.22
C LYS A 219 27.04 1.17 -11.48
N ARG A 220 26.17 0.54 -12.28
CA ARG A 220 26.58 -0.07 -13.56
C ARG A 220 27.16 0.98 -14.51
N ALA A 221 26.51 2.13 -14.68
CA ALA A 221 27.00 3.20 -15.56
C ALA A 221 28.38 3.73 -15.11
N ARG A 222 28.60 3.85 -13.80
CA ARG A 222 29.91 4.21 -13.23
C ARG A 222 30.98 3.17 -13.57
N LEU A 223 30.68 1.88 -13.41
CA LEU A 223 31.62 0.80 -13.73
C LEU A 223 31.91 0.73 -15.24
N GLU A 224 30.90 0.92 -16.09
CA GLU A 224 31.08 0.99 -17.55
C GLU A 224 32.02 2.14 -17.96
N LEU A 225 31.85 3.33 -17.37
CA LEU A 225 32.73 4.48 -17.62
C LEU A 225 34.16 4.24 -17.14
N ALA A 226 34.33 3.71 -15.92
CA ALA A 226 35.65 3.38 -15.38
C ALA A 226 36.36 2.31 -16.23
N LEU A 227 35.63 1.31 -16.71
CA LEU A 227 36.14 0.30 -17.64
C LEU A 227 36.62 0.92 -18.95
N ASP A 228 35.87 1.88 -19.51
CA ASP A 228 36.26 2.56 -20.75
C ASP A 228 37.51 3.44 -20.53
N VAL A 229 37.64 4.12 -19.38
CA VAL A 229 38.87 4.84 -18.99
C VAL A 229 40.07 3.88 -18.90
N VAL A 230 39.92 2.74 -18.22
CA VAL A 230 40.99 1.73 -18.10
C VAL A 230 41.40 1.19 -19.47
N ARG A 231 40.45 0.92 -20.36
CA ARG A 231 40.72 0.49 -21.75
C ARG A 231 41.53 1.52 -22.53
N MET A 232 41.20 2.80 -22.39
CA MET A 232 41.94 3.88 -23.03
C MET A 232 43.39 3.93 -22.55
N HIS A 233 43.60 3.88 -21.22
CA HIS A 233 44.95 3.85 -20.64
C HIS A 233 45.75 2.62 -21.08
N LEU A 234 45.11 1.45 -21.19
CA LEU A 234 45.76 0.23 -21.69
C LEU A 234 46.19 0.41 -23.15
N LYS A 235 45.29 0.89 -24.02
CA LYS A 235 45.57 1.05 -25.45
C LYS A 235 46.72 2.03 -25.69
N GLN A 236 46.73 3.15 -24.98
CA GLN A 236 47.83 4.11 -25.03
C GLN A 236 49.15 3.52 -24.52
N SER A 237 49.12 2.75 -23.44
CA SER A 237 50.31 2.06 -22.91
C SER A 237 50.86 1.01 -23.88
N GLN A 238 49.98 0.27 -24.56
CA GLN A 238 50.37 -0.71 -25.58
C GLN A 238 51.02 -0.03 -26.79
N MET A 239 50.44 1.07 -27.25
CA MET A 239 50.96 1.86 -28.36
C MET A 239 52.31 2.51 -28.04
N ALA A 240 52.45 3.11 -26.86
CA ALA A 240 53.71 3.69 -26.38
C ALA A 240 54.83 2.64 -26.42
N LEU A 241 54.52 1.41 -25.99
CA LEU A 241 55.44 0.30 -26.02
C LEU A 241 55.76 -0.19 -27.44
N GLN A 242 54.80 -0.14 -28.38
CA GLN A 242 55.04 -0.46 -29.80
C GLN A 242 55.92 0.57 -30.51
N ASN A 243 55.84 1.83 -30.11
CA ASN A 243 56.59 2.95 -30.68
C ASN A 243 58.00 3.14 -30.08
N THR A 244 58.41 2.35 -29.08
CA THR A 244 59.81 2.34 -28.59
C THR A 244 60.78 1.78 -29.65
N SER A 245 62.05 2.18 -29.63
CA SER A 245 63.03 1.80 -30.67
C SER A 245 63.25 0.28 -30.78
N ASP A 246 63.62 -0.20 -31.96
CA ASP A 246 63.75 -1.64 -32.25
C ASP A 246 64.77 -2.36 -31.35
N ASP A 247 65.82 -1.67 -30.89
CA ASP A 247 66.80 -2.17 -29.90
C ASP A 247 66.17 -2.47 -28.53
N TRP A 248 65.12 -1.74 -28.16
CA TRP A 248 64.36 -1.94 -26.91
C TRP A 248 63.25 -2.98 -27.06
N LYS A 249 62.69 -3.19 -28.26
CA LYS A 249 61.57 -4.11 -28.51
C LYS A 249 61.88 -5.58 -28.23
N GLY A 250 63.16 -5.99 -28.30
CA GLY A 250 63.61 -7.37 -28.09
C GLY A 250 64.07 -7.71 -26.66
N GLY A 251 64.32 -6.70 -25.83
CA GLY A 251 64.93 -6.86 -24.49
C GLY A 251 64.01 -7.51 -23.46
N ALA A 252 64.59 -8.12 -22.41
CA ALA A 252 63.85 -8.76 -21.32
C ALA A 252 62.85 -7.82 -20.62
N SER A 253 63.20 -6.53 -20.51
CA SER A 253 62.34 -5.48 -19.95
C SER A 253 61.06 -5.26 -20.77
N ALA A 254 61.17 -5.15 -22.11
CA ALA A 254 60.02 -4.99 -22.98
C ALA A 254 59.13 -6.25 -23.01
N LYS A 255 59.73 -7.45 -22.97
CA LYS A 255 58.97 -8.71 -22.84
C LYS A 255 58.16 -8.76 -21.55
N LYS A 256 58.74 -8.33 -20.42
CA LYS A 256 58.04 -8.22 -19.12
C LYS A 256 56.89 -7.21 -19.18
N LYS A 257 57.13 -6.01 -19.73
CA LYS A 257 56.09 -4.98 -19.92
C LYS A 257 54.93 -5.46 -20.79
N ARG A 258 55.19 -6.15 -21.91
CA ARG A 258 54.14 -6.78 -22.74
C ARG A 258 53.38 -7.87 -22.00
N ALA A 259 54.03 -8.63 -21.13
CA ALA A 259 53.36 -9.64 -20.30
C ALA A 259 52.40 -8.99 -19.30
N ILE A 260 52.80 -7.88 -18.66
CA ILE A 260 51.94 -7.10 -17.74
C ILE A 260 50.70 -6.57 -18.49
N LEU A 261 50.88 -5.89 -19.62
CA LEU A 261 49.75 -5.34 -20.39
C LEU A 261 48.79 -6.43 -20.89
N ARG A 262 49.30 -7.62 -21.25
CA ARG A 262 48.44 -8.79 -21.57
C ARG A 262 47.69 -9.32 -20.36
N GLY A 263 48.29 -9.27 -19.16
CA GLY A 263 47.60 -9.60 -17.91
C GLY A 263 46.47 -8.63 -17.62
N ILE A 264 46.72 -7.33 -17.78
CA ILE A 264 45.72 -6.26 -17.64
C ILE A 264 44.59 -6.44 -18.66
N ASP A 265 44.91 -6.72 -19.93
CA ASP A 265 43.90 -6.97 -20.97
C ASP A 265 42.97 -8.14 -20.61
N LYS A 266 43.52 -9.24 -20.09
CA LYS A 266 42.72 -10.36 -19.58
C LYS A 266 41.85 -9.97 -18.38
N ALA A 267 42.37 -9.16 -17.46
CA ALA A 267 41.60 -8.67 -16.31
C ALA A 267 40.45 -7.75 -16.77
N ILE A 268 40.68 -6.85 -17.73
CA ILE A 268 39.64 -6.01 -18.36
C ILE A 268 38.53 -6.88 -18.97
N GLN A 269 38.85 -8.00 -19.62
CA GLN A 269 37.85 -8.93 -20.14
C GLN A 269 37.02 -9.58 -19.02
N GLY A 270 37.67 -9.94 -17.90
CA GLY A 270 36.99 -10.42 -16.69
C GLY A 270 36.00 -9.40 -16.14
N VAL A 271 36.46 -8.17 -15.89
CA VAL A 271 35.61 -7.06 -15.43
C VAL A 271 34.47 -6.76 -16.42
N SER A 272 34.76 -6.72 -17.72
CA SER A 272 33.74 -6.47 -18.75
C SER A 272 32.64 -7.53 -18.73
N SER A 273 32.98 -8.78 -18.41
CA SER A 273 32.01 -9.85 -18.27
C SER A 273 31.13 -9.63 -17.03
N LYS A 274 31.72 -9.26 -15.89
CA LYS A 274 31.00 -8.89 -14.65
C LYS A 274 30.03 -7.72 -14.88
N VAL A 275 30.49 -6.64 -15.50
CA VAL A 275 29.65 -5.47 -15.83
C VAL A 275 28.50 -5.84 -16.77
N SER A 276 28.74 -6.74 -17.72
CA SER A 276 27.69 -7.26 -18.62
C SER A 276 26.65 -8.08 -17.86
N GLU A 277 27.07 -8.88 -16.87
CA GLU A 277 26.18 -9.66 -16.01
C GLU A 277 25.21 -8.76 -15.20
N LEU A 278 25.67 -7.61 -14.72
CA LEU A 278 24.82 -6.63 -14.02
C LEU A 278 23.63 -6.16 -14.87
N SER A 279 23.76 -6.16 -16.20
CA SER A 279 22.64 -5.87 -17.11
C SER A 279 21.57 -6.95 -17.10
N ALA A 280 21.94 -8.22 -16.96
CA ALA A 280 20.99 -9.33 -16.82
C ALA A 280 20.27 -9.24 -15.47
N ARG A 281 21.02 -9.00 -14.38
CA ARG A 281 20.46 -8.84 -13.04
C ARG A 281 19.50 -7.65 -12.92
N THR A 282 19.80 -6.54 -13.60
CA THR A 282 18.88 -5.39 -13.71
C THR A 282 17.57 -5.75 -14.41
N ARG A 283 17.59 -6.67 -15.40
CA ARG A 283 16.34 -7.15 -16.04
C ARG A 283 15.56 -8.04 -15.08
N ASN A 284 16.23 -8.98 -14.41
CA ASN A 284 15.59 -9.84 -13.42
C ASN A 284 14.92 -9.01 -12.31
N LEU A 285 15.60 -7.94 -11.85
CA LEU A 285 15.06 -7.02 -10.85
C LEU A 285 13.75 -6.34 -11.31
N ARG A 286 13.55 -6.09 -12.62
CA ARG A 286 12.30 -5.53 -13.14
C ARG A 286 11.15 -6.53 -13.06
N GLU A 287 11.47 -7.80 -13.29
CA GLU A 287 10.53 -8.93 -13.32
C GLU A 287 10.20 -9.46 -11.92
N SER A 288 10.99 -9.09 -10.91
CA SER A 288 10.74 -9.43 -9.51
C SER A 288 9.36 -8.99 -9.03
N GLN A 289 8.71 -9.91 -8.31
CA GLN A 289 7.37 -9.74 -7.76
C GLN A 289 7.36 -9.59 -6.24
N THR A 290 8.44 -9.98 -5.55
CA THR A 290 8.54 -9.89 -4.08
C THR A 290 9.72 -9.02 -3.66
N LEU A 291 9.61 -8.43 -2.46
CA LEU A 291 10.70 -7.65 -1.88
C LEU A 291 11.92 -8.54 -1.58
N ARG A 292 11.69 -9.79 -1.17
CA ARG A 292 12.75 -10.78 -0.97
C ARG A 292 13.54 -11.03 -2.26
N ASP A 293 12.86 -11.20 -3.40
CA ASP A 293 13.54 -11.39 -4.69
C ASP A 293 14.34 -10.14 -5.08
N ILE A 294 13.76 -8.96 -4.86
CA ILE A 294 14.43 -7.67 -5.11
C ILE A 294 15.72 -7.60 -4.30
N PHE A 295 15.66 -7.85 -2.99
CA PHE A 295 16.84 -7.81 -2.12
C PHE A 295 17.87 -8.85 -2.49
N ALA A 296 17.48 -10.10 -2.75
CA ALA A 296 18.40 -11.15 -3.16
C ALA A 296 19.18 -10.78 -4.43
N ILE A 297 18.49 -10.21 -5.42
CA ILE A 297 19.13 -9.73 -6.66
C ILE A 297 20.04 -8.54 -6.40
N CYS A 298 19.62 -7.60 -5.55
CA CYS A 298 20.43 -6.44 -5.16
C CYS A 298 21.71 -6.86 -4.45
N CYS A 299 21.62 -7.69 -3.40
CA CYS A 299 22.78 -8.18 -2.66
C CYS A 299 23.77 -8.90 -3.56
N ALA A 300 23.27 -9.82 -4.40
CA ALA A 300 24.15 -10.48 -5.35
C ALA A 300 24.81 -9.46 -6.30
N SER A 301 24.07 -8.46 -6.78
CA SER A 301 24.61 -7.42 -7.68
C SER A 301 25.69 -6.57 -7.00
N GLU A 302 25.53 -6.27 -5.71
CA GLU A 302 26.52 -5.54 -4.91
C GLU A 302 27.86 -6.28 -4.84
N GLU A 303 27.85 -7.59 -4.60
CA GLU A 303 29.08 -8.39 -4.59
C GLU A 303 29.85 -8.26 -5.93
N VAL A 304 29.11 -8.36 -7.05
CA VAL A 304 29.71 -8.24 -8.39
C VAL A 304 30.22 -6.82 -8.67
N GLU A 305 29.49 -5.80 -8.20
CA GLU A 305 29.87 -4.40 -8.35
C GLU A 305 31.13 -4.07 -7.54
N ASP A 306 31.22 -4.52 -6.30
CA ASP A 306 32.34 -4.28 -5.41
C ASP A 306 33.62 -4.96 -5.93
N GLU A 307 33.48 -6.21 -6.39
CA GLU A 307 34.59 -6.90 -7.07
C GLU A 307 35.05 -6.17 -8.33
N ALA A 308 34.11 -5.76 -9.19
CA ALA A 308 34.42 -5.05 -10.43
C ALA A 308 35.06 -3.68 -10.15
N SER A 309 34.57 -2.94 -9.15
CA SER A 309 35.12 -1.65 -8.75
C SER A 309 36.55 -1.80 -8.24
N GLY A 310 36.79 -2.75 -7.32
CA GLY A 310 38.11 -3.00 -6.76
C GLY A 310 39.12 -3.51 -7.79
N GLU A 311 38.68 -4.27 -8.80
CA GLU A 311 39.53 -4.64 -9.93
C GLU A 311 39.84 -3.44 -10.82
N LEU A 312 38.85 -2.62 -11.17
CA LEU A 312 39.05 -1.43 -12.00
C LEU A 312 40.01 -0.42 -11.37
N GLU A 313 39.89 -0.19 -10.06
CA GLU A 313 40.80 0.70 -9.31
C GLU A 313 42.25 0.20 -9.39
N LYS A 314 42.49 -1.09 -9.12
CA LYS A 314 43.83 -1.70 -9.23
C LYS A 314 44.39 -1.61 -10.65
N LEU A 315 43.56 -1.87 -11.67
CA LEU A 315 44.00 -1.80 -13.06
C LEU A 315 44.35 -0.36 -13.46
N LEU A 316 43.53 0.61 -13.01
CA LEU A 316 43.77 2.02 -13.27
C LEU A 316 45.07 2.47 -12.58
N GLU A 317 45.28 2.16 -11.31
CA GLU A 317 46.53 2.46 -10.58
C GLU A 317 47.75 1.95 -11.35
N VAL A 318 47.77 0.67 -11.70
CA VAL A 318 48.89 0.07 -12.44
C VAL A 318 49.13 0.77 -13.78
N LEU A 319 48.07 1.08 -14.54
CA LEU A 319 48.20 1.77 -15.83
C LEU A 319 48.62 3.24 -15.68
N THR A 320 48.17 3.92 -14.63
CA THR A 320 48.56 5.30 -14.30
C THR A 320 49.94 5.41 -13.68
N GLU A 321 50.63 4.29 -13.43
CA GLU A 321 52.04 4.23 -13.06
C GLU A 321 52.92 3.63 -14.18
N PHE A 322 52.31 2.98 -15.17
CA PHE A 322 53.02 2.27 -16.24
C PHE A 322 53.86 3.18 -17.14
N GLU A 323 55.06 2.74 -17.52
CA GLU A 323 55.90 3.41 -18.54
C GLU A 323 56.26 2.43 -19.67
N PRO A 324 56.42 2.87 -20.93
CA PRO A 324 56.31 4.24 -21.44
C PRO A 324 54.85 4.72 -21.61
N ARG A 325 54.62 6.04 -21.62
CA ARG A 325 53.30 6.66 -21.87
C ARG A 325 53.30 7.58 -23.07
N VAL A 326 52.18 7.60 -23.77
CA VAL A 326 51.87 8.57 -24.83
C VAL A 326 50.62 9.32 -24.40
N GLU A 327 50.74 10.64 -24.26
CA GLU A 327 49.65 11.51 -23.81
C GLU A 327 48.77 11.98 -24.96
N ASN A 328 49.35 12.18 -26.15
CA ASN A 328 48.61 12.63 -27.33
C ASN A 328 47.89 11.46 -27.99
N LEU A 329 46.60 11.62 -28.22
CA LEU A 329 45.78 10.66 -28.95
C LEU A 329 46.13 10.71 -30.44
N ASN A 330 46.40 9.54 -31.03
CA ASN A 330 46.49 9.39 -32.48
C ASN A 330 45.11 9.20 -33.10
N GLU A 331 45.04 9.05 -34.43
CA GLU A 331 43.77 8.82 -35.14
C GLU A 331 42.95 7.65 -34.59
N VAL A 332 43.61 6.55 -34.19
CA VAL A 332 42.93 5.39 -33.60
C VAL A 332 42.32 5.74 -32.23
N GLY A 333 43.04 6.46 -31.38
CA GLY A 333 42.52 6.94 -30.10
C GLY A 333 41.41 7.96 -30.25
N LYS A 334 41.47 8.81 -31.29
CA LYS A 334 40.40 9.75 -31.63
C LYS A 334 39.13 9.03 -32.07
N GLN A 335 39.26 8.01 -32.92
CA GLN A 335 38.12 7.18 -33.31
C GLN A 335 37.46 6.50 -32.11
N ASP A 336 38.23 5.97 -31.16
CA ASP A 336 37.65 5.39 -29.93
C ASP A 336 36.85 6.44 -29.14
N MET A 337 37.32 7.70 -29.09
CA MET A 337 36.61 8.77 -28.38
C MET A 337 35.28 9.09 -29.07
N GLU A 338 35.24 9.05 -30.40
CA GLU A 338 34.00 9.21 -31.16
C GLU A 338 33.01 8.09 -30.87
N GLU A 339 33.47 6.84 -30.85
CA GLU A 339 32.64 5.67 -30.54
C GLU A 339 32.08 5.74 -29.10
N LEU A 340 32.91 6.12 -28.12
CA LEU A 340 32.46 6.34 -26.74
C LEU A 340 31.46 7.49 -26.65
N ALA A 341 31.70 8.61 -27.35
CA ALA A 341 30.78 9.74 -27.37
C ALA A 341 29.41 9.35 -27.96
N ASP A 342 29.37 8.45 -28.95
CA ASP A 342 28.12 7.97 -29.53
C ASP A 342 27.40 6.98 -28.60
N LYS A 343 28.14 6.06 -27.96
CA LYS A 343 27.63 5.15 -26.92
C LYS A 343 26.93 5.92 -25.79
N TYR A 344 27.57 6.95 -25.23
CA TYR A 344 27.01 7.71 -24.12
C TYR A 344 25.87 8.64 -24.56
N ARG A 345 25.89 9.16 -25.80
CA ARG A 345 24.75 9.89 -26.37
C ARG A 345 23.48 9.02 -26.36
N GLU A 346 23.57 7.79 -26.82
CA GLU A 346 22.44 6.87 -26.81
C GLU A 346 21.99 6.53 -25.39
N TYR A 347 22.94 6.29 -24.48
CA TYR A 347 22.64 6.01 -23.09
C TYR A 347 21.82 7.14 -22.46
N PHE A 348 22.28 8.39 -22.58
CA PHE A 348 21.58 9.56 -22.02
C PHE A 348 20.22 9.78 -22.67
N ALA A 349 20.13 9.68 -23.99
CA ALA A 349 18.87 9.83 -24.72
C ALA A 349 17.80 8.82 -24.24
N ARG A 350 18.19 7.56 -23.98
CA ARG A 350 17.28 6.55 -23.44
C ARG A 350 16.78 6.91 -22.03
N LYS A 351 17.61 7.52 -21.18
CA LYS A 351 17.19 7.94 -19.82
C LYS A 351 16.23 9.11 -19.89
N HIS A 352 16.59 10.14 -20.66
CA HIS A 352 15.74 11.29 -20.89
C HIS A 352 14.38 10.91 -21.49
N GLN A 353 14.35 9.97 -22.46
CA GLN A 353 13.10 9.48 -23.03
C GLN A 353 12.18 8.84 -21.98
N VAL A 354 12.72 8.10 -21.02
CA VAL A 354 11.92 7.52 -19.93
C VAL A 354 11.37 8.61 -19.02
N THR A 355 12.18 9.62 -18.67
CA THR A 355 11.74 10.81 -17.93
C THR A 355 10.58 11.52 -18.64
N GLN A 356 10.71 11.76 -19.96
CA GLN A 356 9.65 12.37 -20.77
C GLN A 356 8.37 11.53 -20.80
N ARG A 357 8.49 10.20 -20.95
CA ARG A 357 7.31 9.30 -20.92
C ARG A 357 6.60 9.34 -19.56
N ALA A 358 7.35 9.33 -18.46
CA ALA A 358 6.78 9.46 -17.13
C ALA A 358 6.06 10.81 -16.96
N TYR A 359 6.64 11.89 -17.50
CA TYR A 359 6.00 13.20 -17.54
C TYR A 359 4.67 13.22 -18.30
N TYR A 360 4.65 12.74 -19.53
CA TYR A 360 3.40 12.72 -20.30
C TYR A 360 2.34 11.84 -19.61
N GLY A 361 2.75 10.73 -19.00
CA GLY A 361 1.86 9.88 -18.20
C GLY A 361 1.31 10.57 -16.96
N VAL A 362 2.10 11.42 -16.29
CA VAL A 362 1.62 12.25 -15.18
C VAL A 362 0.65 13.30 -15.70
N GLN A 363 1.05 14.06 -16.71
CA GLN A 363 0.27 15.15 -17.30
C GLN A 363 -1.13 14.67 -17.71
N GLU A 364 -1.21 13.59 -18.49
CA GLU A 364 -2.48 13.01 -18.94
C GLU A 364 -3.43 12.66 -17.78
N ARG A 365 -2.88 12.13 -16.67
CA ARG A 365 -3.67 11.68 -15.52
C ARG A 365 -4.13 12.83 -14.62
N VAL A 366 -3.33 13.89 -14.51
CA VAL A 366 -3.63 15.02 -13.59
C VAL A 366 -4.48 16.09 -14.24
N GLU A 367 -4.46 16.27 -15.56
CA GLU A 367 -5.20 17.33 -16.26
C GLU A 367 -6.67 17.36 -15.85
N ASN A 368 -7.35 16.21 -15.94
CA ASN A 368 -8.76 16.08 -15.56
C ASN A 368 -9.01 16.31 -14.06
N ILE A 369 -8.07 15.92 -13.20
CA ILE A 369 -8.18 16.06 -11.74
C ILE A 369 -8.07 17.54 -11.37
N ILE A 370 -7.08 18.22 -11.94
CA ILE A 370 -6.83 19.66 -11.74
C ILE A 370 -8.01 20.47 -12.29
N GLU A 371 -8.50 20.14 -13.48
CA GLU A 371 -9.65 20.83 -14.08
C GLU A 371 -10.91 20.67 -13.21
N LYS A 372 -11.19 19.43 -12.75
CA LYS A 372 -12.30 19.17 -11.83
C LYS A 372 -12.20 20.00 -10.56
N GLY A 373 -11.00 20.18 -10.01
CA GLY A 373 -10.76 21.01 -8.83
C GLY A 373 -10.92 22.52 -9.05
N LYS A 374 -10.96 23.00 -10.30
CA LYS A 374 -11.11 24.43 -10.64
C LYS A 374 -12.56 24.87 -10.84
N PHE A 375 -13.50 23.93 -11.05
CA PHE A 375 -14.90 24.32 -11.26
C PHE A 375 -15.49 24.99 -10.02
N PRO A 376 -16.36 26.02 -10.19
CA PRO A 376 -17.06 26.63 -9.06
C PRO A 376 -17.89 25.63 -8.26
N SER A 377 -18.46 24.63 -8.93
CA SER A 377 -19.23 23.53 -8.33
C SER A 377 -18.39 22.43 -7.69
N ALA A 378 -17.05 22.51 -7.77
CA ALA A 378 -16.18 21.50 -7.20
C ALA A 378 -16.39 21.39 -5.68
N THR A 379 -16.48 20.18 -5.17
CA THR A 379 -16.49 19.94 -3.73
C THR A 379 -15.15 20.36 -3.12
N THR A 380 -15.11 20.66 -1.81
CA THR A 380 -13.86 20.96 -1.11
C THR A 380 -12.79 19.89 -1.37
N MET A 381 -13.19 18.62 -1.36
CA MET A 381 -12.32 17.48 -1.65
C MET A 381 -11.75 17.53 -3.08
N GLN A 382 -12.58 17.80 -4.09
CA GLN A 382 -12.14 17.91 -5.48
C GLN A 382 -11.14 19.05 -5.69
N ARG A 383 -11.34 20.21 -5.03
CA ARG A 383 -10.38 21.32 -5.10
C ARG A 383 -9.02 20.94 -4.52
N HIS A 384 -9.01 20.19 -3.41
CA HIS A 384 -7.79 19.75 -2.74
C HIS A 384 -7.05 18.68 -3.52
N HIS A 385 -7.80 17.71 -4.05
CA HIS A 385 -7.23 16.74 -4.97
C HIS A 385 -6.58 17.44 -6.17
N GLY A 386 -7.25 18.46 -6.74
CA GLY A 386 -6.66 19.31 -7.76
C GLY A 386 -5.37 20.00 -7.31
N SER A 387 -5.27 20.47 -6.06
CA SER A 387 -4.08 21.10 -5.49
C SER A 387 -2.90 20.13 -5.34
N VAL A 388 -3.12 18.94 -4.78
CA VAL A 388 -2.07 17.92 -4.65
C VAL A 388 -1.62 17.42 -6.02
N ALA A 389 -2.55 17.20 -6.95
CA ALA A 389 -2.23 16.83 -8.33
C ALA A 389 -1.43 17.93 -9.07
N GLN A 390 -1.74 19.20 -8.81
CA GLN A 390 -1.00 20.34 -9.32
C GLN A 390 0.43 20.37 -8.75
N SER A 391 0.62 20.12 -7.46
CA SER A 391 1.96 20.02 -6.85
C SER A 391 2.79 18.90 -7.49
N ILE A 392 2.20 17.73 -7.73
CA ILE A 392 2.86 16.62 -8.43
C ILE A 392 3.25 17.04 -9.86
N LEU A 393 2.34 17.68 -10.59
CA LEU A 393 2.62 18.18 -11.95
C LEU A 393 3.77 19.18 -11.96
N GLU A 394 3.83 20.09 -10.99
CA GLU A 394 4.90 21.08 -10.86
C GLU A 394 6.25 20.43 -10.60
N ILE A 395 6.32 19.43 -9.71
CA ILE A 395 7.55 18.68 -9.44
C ILE A 395 8.03 18.00 -10.73
N VAL A 396 7.14 17.30 -11.44
CA VAL A 396 7.54 16.59 -12.67
C VAL A 396 7.95 17.54 -13.79
N ASN A 397 7.28 18.68 -13.95
CA ASN A 397 7.70 19.74 -14.87
C ASN A 397 9.13 20.21 -14.56
N GLN A 398 9.45 20.42 -13.28
CA GLN A 398 10.80 20.79 -12.85
C GLN A 398 11.81 19.67 -13.15
N THR A 399 11.46 18.41 -12.91
CA THR A 399 12.30 17.24 -13.20
C THR A 399 12.61 17.12 -14.69
N VAL A 400 11.62 17.28 -15.58
CA VAL A 400 11.84 17.24 -17.03
C VAL A 400 12.71 18.40 -17.48
N LYS A 401 12.44 19.62 -17.03
CA LYS A 401 13.25 20.79 -17.36
C LYS A 401 14.71 20.60 -16.97
N LYS A 402 14.97 20.13 -15.74
CA LYS A 402 16.33 19.78 -15.29
C LYS A 402 16.94 18.69 -16.17
N SER A 403 16.14 17.71 -16.61
CA SER A 403 16.63 16.66 -17.52
C SER A 403 17.02 17.22 -18.89
N GLU A 404 16.31 18.21 -19.43
CA GLU A 404 16.67 18.90 -20.67
C GLU A 404 17.96 19.72 -20.52
N GLU A 405 18.13 20.40 -19.38
CA GLU A 405 19.36 21.12 -19.03
C GLU A 405 20.56 20.15 -18.95
N GLU A 406 20.41 19.03 -18.23
CA GLU A 406 21.43 17.98 -18.13
C GLU A 406 21.76 17.34 -19.49
N MET A 407 20.77 17.13 -20.35
CA MET A 407 21.01 16.66 -21.72
C MET A 407 21.82 17.66 -22.54
N THR A 408 21.66 18.97 -22.30
CA THR A 408 22.44 20.02 -22.97
C THR A 408 23.89 20.04 -22.49
N PHE A 409 24.12 19.88 -21.18
CA PHE A 409 25.46 19.73 -20.61
C PHE A 409 26.14 18.46 -21.12
N ALA A 410 25.41 17.33 -21.14
CA ALA A 410 25.88 16.07 -21.68
C ALA A 410 26.25 16.18 -23.17
N ALA A 411 25.42 16.81 -24.00
CA ALA A 411 25.72 17.02 -25.41
C ALA A 411 27.01 17.85 -25.61
N SER A 412 27.26 18.82 -24.74
CA SER A 412 28.48 19.64 -24.76
C SER A 412 29.71 18.83 -24.38
N ALA A 413 29.65 18.06 -23.29
CA ALA A 413 30.75 17.18 -22.87
C ALA A 413 31.05 16.08 -23.90
N LEU A 414 30.02 15.51 -24.54
CA LEU A 414 30.22 14.53 -25.62
C LEU A 414 30.85 15.16 -26.85
N ARG A 415 30.57 16.43 -27.16
CA ARG A 415 31.26 17.16 -28.24
C ARG A 415 32.71 17.41 -27.88
N GLU A 416 32.98 17.80 -26.63
CA GLU A 416 34.33 17.98 -26.13
C GLU A 416 35.12 16.67 -26.26
N LEU A 417 34.55 15.54 -25.83
CA LEU A 417 35.15 14.21 -25.96
C LEU A 417 35.55 13.87 -27.41
N LYS A 418 34.75 14.25 -28.40
CA LYS A 418 35.08 14.04 -29.83
C LYS A 418 36.26 14.90 -30.31
N SER A 419 36.56 16.00 -29.62
CA SER A 419 37.57 16.97 -30.02
C SER A 419 38.86 16.90 -29.19
N VAL A 420 38.93 16.02 -28.19
CA VAL A 420 40.11 15.92 -27.32
C VAL A 420 41.30 15.32 -28.08
N ASP A 421 42.46 15.95 -27.91
CA ASP A 421 43.74 15.46 -28.45
C ASP A 421 44.61 14.77 -27.39
N LYS A 422 44.20 14.81 -26.12
CA LYS A 422 45.00 14.31 -24.99
C LYS A 422 44.21 13.32 -24.13
N LEU A 423 44.90 12.28 -23.67
CA LEU A 423 44.34 11.24 -22.80
C LEU A 423 43.84 11.82 -21.47
N SER A 424 44.62 12.67 -20.81
CA SER A 424 44.23 13.31 -19.55
C SER A 424 42.96 14.15 -19.68
N THR A 425 42.84 14.92 -20.77
CA THR A 425 41.62 15.70 -21.06
C THR A 425 40.43 14.79 -21.30
N ALA A 426 40.60 13.71 -22.09
CA ALA A 426 39.54 12.74 -22.34
C ALA A 426 39.05 12.07 -21.04
N THR A 427 39.96 11.69 -20.15
CA THR A 427 39.62 11.12 -18.83
C THR A 427 38.84 12.11 -17.97
N VAL A 428 39.20 13.39 -17.95
CA VAL A 428 38.46 14.44 -17.24
C VAL A 428 37.03 14.57 -17.78
N VAL A 429 36.87 14.56 -19.10
CA VAL A 429 35.54 14.62 -19.74
C VAL A 429 34.69 13.39 -19.37
N LEU A 430 35.28 12.19 -19.39
CA LEU A 430 34.59 10.94 -19.01
C LEU A 430 34.14 10.92 -17.54
N GLU A 431 34.94 11.47 -16.63
CA GLU A 431 34.51 11.66 -15.24
C GLU A 431 33.35 12.68 -15.13
N GLY A 432 33.35 13.73 -15.96
CA GLY A 432 32.19 14.62 -16.09
C GLY A 432 30.92 13.87 -16.55
N LEU A 433 31.06 13.00 -17.56
CA LEU A 433 29.96 12.18 -18.08
C LEU A 433 29.40 11.21 -17.02
N LYS A 434 30.21 10.76 -16.08
CA LYS A 434 29.78 9.94 -14.93
C LYS A 434 28.84 10.68 -14.00
N VAL A 435 29.13 11.95 -13.72
CA VAL A 435 28.25 12.80 -12.90
C VAL A 435 26.91 13.01 -13.61
N MET A 436 26.94 13.29 -14.91
CA MET A 436 25.73 13.48 -15.72
C MET A 436 24.90 12.20 -15.83
N ALA A 437 25.54 11.03 -15.97
CA ALA A 437 24.86 9.74 -15.98
C ALA A 437 24.05 9.54 -14.70
N ASN A 438 24.65 9.81 -13.53
CA ASN A 438 23.96 9.73 -12.25
C ASN A 438 22.80 10.74 -12.17
N SER A 439 23.03 12.00 -12.55
CA SER A 439 21.99 13.04 -12.56
C SER A 439 20.77 12.63 -13.38
N LEU A 440 20.98 12.15 -14.61
CA LEU A 440 19.89 11.70 -15.49
C LEU A 440 19.15 10.47 -14.96
N VAL A 441 19.84 9.53 -14.31
CA VAL A 441 19.21 8.35 -13.69
C VAL A 441 18.34 8.77 -12.51
N ARG A 442 18.80 9.71 -11.68
CA ARG A 442 18.04 10.26 -10.55
C ARG A 442 16.80 11.04 -11.01
N LEU A 443 16.92 11.86 -12.05
CA LEU A 443 15.77 12.58 -12.62
C LEU A 443 14.75 11.60 -13.21
N LYS A 444 15.21 10.52 -13.85
CA LYS A 444 14.34 9.43 -14.31
C LYS A 444 13.62 8.75 -13.14
N GLU A 445 14.33 8.43 -12.06
CA GLU A 445 13.75 7.88 -10.83
C GLU A 445 12.66 8.79 -10.27
N GLU A 446 12.97 10.08 -10.08
CA GLU A 446 12.05 11.08 -9.55
C GLU A 446 10.77 11.16 -10.39
N ALA A 447 10.88 11.21 -11.73
CA ALA A 447 9.73 11.25 -12.61
C ALA A 447 8.85 9.97 -12.50
N LEU A 448 9.46 8.79 -12.38
CA LEU A 448 8.74 7.53 -12.18
C LEU A 448 8.06 7.46 -10.81
N LEU A 449 8.71 7.96 -9.77
CA LEU A 449 8.13 8.05 -8.43
C LEU A 449 6.93 9.01 -8.41
N GLN A 450 6.98 10.15 -9.11
CA GLN A 450 5.82 11.04 -9.20
C GLN A 450 4.63 10.41 -9.93
N LEU A 451 4.87 9.56 -10.94
CA LEU A 451 3.81 8.77 -11.56
C LEU A 451 3.15 7.82 -10.55
N LEU A 452 3.93 7.25 -9.63
CA LEU A 452 3.44 6.41 -8.54
C LEU A 452 2.69 7.23 -7.47
N SER A 453 3.15 8.45 -7.14
CA SER A 453 2.46 9.36 -6.21
C SER A 453 0.98 9.55 -6.56
N LEU A 454 0.65 9.65 -7.85
CA LEU A 454 -0.74 9.78 -8.31
C LEU A 454 -1.62 8.59 -7.93
N HIS A 455 -1.05 7.39 -7.87
CA HIS A 455 -1.79 6.23 -7.41
C HIS A 455 -2.14 6.35 -5.92
N LEU A 456 -1.21 6.83 -5.09
CA LEU A 456 -1.49 7.07 -3.68
C LEU A 456 -2.55 8.14 -3.47
N VAL A 457 -2.50 9.24 -4.25
CA VAL A 457 -3.52 10.29 -4.16
C VAL A 457 -4.93 9.71 -4.35
N ASN A 458 -5.12 8.83 -5.35
CA ASN A 458 -6.40 8.17 -5.58
C ASN A 458 -6.82 7.25 -4.42
N ILE A 459 -5.88 6.47 -3.86
CA ILE A 459 -6.15 5.61 -2.69
C ILE A 459 -6.58 6.47 -1.51
N LEU A 460 -5.82 7.52 -1.19
CA LEU A 460 -6.08 8.40 -0.05
C LEU A 460 -7.38 9.17 -0.22
N GLN A 461 -7.73 9.59 -1.45
CA GLN A 461 -9.00 10.28 -1.69
C GLN A 461 -10.18 9.36 -1.37
N HIS A 462 -10.18 8.14 -1.92
CA HIS A 462 -11.20 7.15 -1.60
C HIS A 462 -11.28 6.86 -0.11
N ASP A 463 -10.12 6.83 0.56
CA ASP A 463 -10.03 6.58 1.99
C ASP A 463 -10.62 7.70 2.85
N ILE A 464 -10.29 8.95 2.54
CA ILE A 464 -10.84 10.11 3.23
C ILE A 464 -12.35 10.21 3.01
N GLU A 465 -12.82 9.98 1.77
CA GLU A 465 -14.25 9.99 1.44
C GLU A 465 -15.00 8.89 2.18
N HIS A 466 -14.48 7.66 2.18
CA HIS A 466 -15.06 6.54 2.89
C HIS A 466 -15.12 6.80 4.40
N MET A 467 -14.02 7.26 5.02
CA MET A 467 -14.00 7.58 6.45
C MET A 467 -14.99 8.70 6.81
N ALA A 468 -15.15 9.72 5.95
CA ALA A 468 -16.13 10.77 6.17
C ALA A 468 -17.58 10.26 6.09
N MET A 469 -17.87 9.28 5.23
CA MET A 469 -19.18 8.62 5.18
C MET A 469 -19.42 7.77 6.43
N GLN A 470 -18.42 7.02 6.88
CA GLN A 470 -18.53 6.18 8.07
C GLN A 470 -18.75 7.01 9.35
N GLU A 471 -18.07 8.16 9.50
CA GLU A 471 -18.34 9.05 10.65
C GLU A 471 -19.77 9.59 10.66
N ALA A 472 -20.33 9.92 9.49
CA ALA A 472 -21.72 10.34 9.40
C ALA A 472 -22.71 9.22 9.77
N ALA A 473 -22.38 7.96 9.43
CA ALA A 473 -23.16 6.80 9.82
C ALA A 473 -23.14 6.55 11.33
N LEU A 474 -22.00 6.79 12.01
CA LEU A 474 -21.90 6.64 13.48
C LEU A 474 -22.91 7.51 14.23
N ALA A 475 -23.15 8.74 13.77
CA ALA A 475 -24.11 9.64 14.41
C ALA A 475 -25.56 9.16 14.28
N SER A 476 -25.85 8.26 13.34
CA SER A 476 -27.16 7.64 13.13
C SER A 476 -27.31 6.31 13.87
N ASP A 477 -26.28 5.87 14.59
CA ASP A 477 -26.28 4.60 15.30
C ASP A 477 -27.23 4.64 16.51
N PRO A 478 -28.11 3.65 16.71
CA PRO A 478 -29.03 3.61 17.84
C PRO A 478 -28.35 3.62 19.21
N ASP A 479 -27.12 3.11 19.31
CA ASP A 479 -26.36 3.07 20.56
C ASP A 479 -25.58 4.37 20.81
N TYR A 480 -25.51 5.26 19.82
CA TYR A 480 -24.78 6.52 19.92
C TYR A 480 -25.19 7.40 21.11
N PRO A 481 -26.48 7.55 21.50
CA PRO A 481 -26.86 8.37 22.67
C PRO A 481 -26.34 7.82 24.00
N HIS A 482 -25.87 6.58 24.02
CA HIS A 482 -25.58 5.84 25.24
C HIS A 482 -24.10 5.70 25.56
N VAL A 483 -23.21 5.99 24.62
CA VAL A 483 -21.76 6.01 24.85
C VAL A 483 -21.35 7.17 25.78
N GLU A 484 -20.12 7.13 26.29
CA GLU A 484 -19.51 8.22 27.06
C GLU A 484 -19.36 9.49 26.19
N GLN A 485 -20.39 10.35 26.23
CA GLN A 485 -20.55 11.50 25.33
C GLN A 485 -19.35 12.45 25.35
N GLN A 486 -18.70 12.64 26.49
CA GLN A 486 -17.52 13.52 26.58
C GLN A 486 -16.35 12.99 25.75
N LYS A 487 -16.07 11.67 25.83
CA LYS A 487 -15.03 11.03 25.01
C LYS A 487 -15.42 11.01 23.54
N MET A 488 -16.68 10.68 23.23
CA MET A 488 -17.18 10.66 21.85
C MET A 488 -17.06 12.04 21.18
N HIS A 489 -17.50 13.10 21.84
CA HIS A 489 -17.38 14.47 21.32
C HIS A 489 -15.92 14.91 21.12
N LEU A 490 -15.01 14.50 22.01
CA LEU A 490 -13.59 14.78 21.84
C LEU A 490 -13.03 14.08 20.59
N LEU A 491 -13.37 12.81 20.38
CA LEU A 491 -12.93 12.05 19.20
C LEU A 491 -13.51 12.62 17.91
N GLN A 492 -14.79 12.99 17.89
CA GLN A 492 -15.41 13.66 16.75
C GLN A 492 -14.75 14.99 16.42
N SER A 493 -14.42 15.78 17.45
CA SER A 493 -13.69 17.05 17.25
C SER A 493 -12.32 16.80 16.60
N LYS A 494 -11.57 15.81 17.09
CA LYS A 494 -10.29 15.41 16.51
C LYS A 494 -10.43 14.85 15.09
N PHE A 495 -11.46 14.06 14.82
CA PHE A 495 -11.78 13.56 13.49
C PHE A 495 -12.10 14.71 12.53
N LYS A 496 -12.93 15.66 12.93
CA LYS A 496 -13.27 16.85 12.14
C LYS A 496 -12.04 17.73 11.89
N ALA A 497 -11.13 17.85 12.87
CA ALA A 497 -9.86 18.53 12.66
C ALA A 497 -8.95 17.79 11.67
N ALA A 498 -8.88 16.46 11.74
CA ALA A 498 -8.14 15.63 10.77
C ALA A 498 -8.74 15.74 9.37
N LYS A 499 -10.08 15.70 9.24
CA LYS A 499 -10.80 15.97 7.99
C LYS A 499 -10.50 17.36 7.46
N GLY A 500 -10.49 18.38 8.32
CA GLY A 500 -10.10 19.75 7.94
C GLY A 500 -8.66 19.82 7.42
N LYS A 501 -7.73 19.05 7.99
CA LYS A 501 -6.35 18.94 7.50
C LYS A 501 -6.27 18.21 6.15
N ALA A 502 -7.07 17.15 5.95
CA ALA A 502 -7.18 16.48 4.66
C ALA A 502 -7.72 17.43 3.59
N GLU A 503 -8.76 18.20 3.95
CA GLU A 503 -9.36 19.28 3.17
C GLU A 503 -8.50 20.55 3.11
N SER A 504 -7.24 20.52 3.56
CA SER A 504 -6.29 21.64 3.41
C SER A 504 -4.90 21.17 2.99
N ALA A 505 -4.73 19.89 2.66
CA ALA A 505 -3.43 19.31 2.32
C ALA A 505 -2.94 19.88 0.98
N GLY A 506 -1.72 20.42 0.97
CA GLY A 506 -1.01 20.84 -0.24
C GLY A 506 -0.07 19.75 -0.76
N THR A 507 0.25 18.76 0.08
CA THR A 507 1.23 17.72 -0.23
C THR A 507 0.69 16.31 0.05
N LEU A 508 1.32 15.32 -0.59
CA LEU A 508 1.00 13.90 -0.39
C LEU A 508 1.21 13.46 1.07
N GLN A 509 2.24 13.99 1.73
CA GLN A 509 2.56 13.67 3.12
C GLN A 509 1.49 14.20 4.09
N GLU A 510 1.02 15.43 3.89
CA GLU A 510 -0.07 16.00 4.69
C GLU A 510 -1.38 15.22 4.50
N MET A 511 -1.72 14.88 3.26
CA MET A 511 -2.90 14.08 2.93
C MET A 511 -2.84 12.70 3.59
N THR A 512 -1.66 12.06 3.57
CA THR A 512 -1.41 10.76 4.22
C THR A 512 -1.60 10.86 5.73
N ALA A 513 -0.96 11.84 6.38
CA ALA A 513 -1.06 12.03 7.83
C ALA A 513 -2.51 12.32 8.26
N ALA A 514 -3.26 13.08 7.47
CA ALA A 514 -4.67 13.35 7.74
C ALA A 514 -5.54 12.10 7.59
N ALA A 515 -5.35 11.30 6.53
CA ALA A 515 -6.07 10.04 6.34
C ALA A 515 -5.81 9.04 7.47
N ILE A 516 -4.55 8.90 7.90
CA ILE A 516 -4.15 8.08 9.06
C ILE A 516 -4.87 8.56 10.33
N ALA A 517 -4.88 9.86 10.58
CA ALA A 517 -5.55 10.41 11.76
C ALA A 517 -7.07 10.18 11.72
N MET A 518 -7.71 10.34 10.57
CA MET A 518 -9.14 10.05 10.39
C MET A 518 -9.45 8.59 10.71
N ARG A 519 -8.68 7.63 10.16
CA ARG A 519 -8.81 6.19 10.49
C ARG A 519 -8.67 5.92 11.98
N THR A 520 -7.63 6.47 12.61
CA THR A 520 -7.36 6.25 14.04
C THR A 520 -8.50 6.77 14.91
N PHE A 521 -8.98 7.99 14.66
CA PHE A 521 -10.08 8.54 15.45
C PHE A 521 -11.40 7.82 15.16
N HIS A 522 -11.65 7.41 13.92
CA HIS A 522 -12.80 6.59 13.56
C HIS A 522 -12.81 5.25 14.33
N ALA A 523 -11.71 4.52 14.31
CA ALA A 523 -11.59 3.24 15.01
C ALA A 523 -11.78 3.37 16.53
N GLN A 524 -11.34 4.49 17.12
CA GLN A 524 -11.57 4.79 18.54
C GLN A 524 -13.05 5.10 18.82
N MET A 525 -13.75 5.81 17.93
CA MET A 525 -15.20 6.06 18.07
C MET A 525 -15.99 4.76 17.98
N GLU A 526 -15.68 3.90 17.02
CA GLU A 526 -16.28 2.56 16.94
C GLU A 526 -15.96 1.70 18.15
N GLY A 527 -14.75 1.82 18.71
CA GLY A 527 -14.35 1.14 19.94
C GLY A 527 -15.28 1.47 21.10
N LEU A 528 -15.63 2.75 21.29
CA LEU A 528 -16.56 3.18 22.34
C LEU A 528 -17.98 2.63 22.12
N LEU A 529 -18.47 2.60 20.87
CA LEU A 529 -19.78 2.00 20.56
C LEU A 529 -19.77 0.50 20.84
N TYR A 530 -18.69 -0.18 20.49
CA TYR A 530 -18.53 -1.61 20.76
C TYR A 530 -18.52 -1.92 22.26
N GLU A 531 -17.74 -1.19 23.05
CA GLU A 531 -17.71 -1.34 24.51
C GLU A 531 -19.11 -1.13 25.12
N GLN A 532 -19.84 -0.10 24.67
CA GLN A 532 -21.19 0.16 25.14
C GLN A 532 -22.19 -0.96 24.80
N ARG A 533 -22.03 -1.60 23.65
CA ARG A 533 -22.84 -2.76 23.24
C ARG A 533 -22.51 -4.02 24.02
N ARG A 534 -21.24 -4.17 24.42
CA ARG A 534 -20.75 -5.32 25.18
C ARG A 534 -21.26 -5.32 26.62
N GLU A 535 -21.40 -4.13 27.22
CA GLU A 535 -21.88 -3.97 28.61
C GLU A 535 -23.40 -4.10 28.77
N ARG A 536 -24.15 -4.24 27.66
CA ARG A 536 -25.61 -4.37 27.61
C ARG A 536 -26.03 -5.79 27.23
#